data_AF-A0A354FDK1-F1
#
_entry.id   AF-A0A354FDK1-F1
#
_cell.length_a   1.000
_cell.length_b   1.000
_cell.length_c   1.000
_cell.angle_alpha   90.00
_cell.angle_beta   90.00
_cell.angle_gamma   90.00
#
_symmetry.space_group_name_H-M   'P 1'
#
loop_
_entity.id
_entity.type
_entity.pdbx_description
1 polymer ?
#
loop_
_entity_poly.entity_id
_entity_poly.type
_entity_poly.pdbx_seq_one_letter_code
_entity_poly.pdbx_strand_id
1 'polypeptide(L)'
;LVADVLGLKTKVVVLDQVYDILRGQLDPAGLDISSKKMQLTLANMKPRLRMVVLYYYASIHKYLVVGGSNKSELTVGYFTKHGDGGSDLIPLGNLVKCQVRELARYLCVPDKIITKPPSAGLWENQNDEDDFGFTYAMLDRYLLGGKVPEDVKEKIEGMRKGSGHKRRTPPIPDF
;
A
#
# COMPACT_ATOMS: atom_id res chain seq x y z
N LEU A 1 19.14 -2.48 5.28
CA LEU A 1 19.35 -1.10 4.77
C LEU A 1 18.65 -0.04 5.62
N VAL A 2 17.31 0.02 5.70
CA VAL A 2 16.63 0.97 6.63
C VAL A 2 16.73 0.49 8.08
N ALA A 3 16.40 -0.79 8.32
CA ALA A 3 16.44 -1.38 9.65
C ALA A 3 17.85 -1.27 10.28
N ASP A 4 18.89 -1.50 9.48
CA ASP A 4 20.29 -1.39 9.92
C ASP A 4 20.64 0.03 10.37
N VAL A 5 20.19 1.06 9.63
CA VAL A 5 20.40 2.47 10.02
C VAL A 5 19.71 2.81 11.34
N LEU A 6 18.57 2.17 11.62
CA LEU A 6 17.79 2.38 12.84
C LEU A 6 18.12 1.38 13.96
N GLY A 7 19.10 0.49 13.78
CA GLY A 7 19.46 -0.53 14.76
C GLY A 7 18.33 -1.52 15.09
N LEU A 8 17.39 -1.73 14.17
CA LEU A 8 16.21 -2.57 14.41
C LEU A 8 16.53 -4.05 14.22
N LYS A 9 15.95 -4.90 15.08
CA LYS A 9 15.98 -6.35 14.90
C LYS A 9 15.13 -6.73 13.69
N THR A 10 15.68 -7.57 12.80
CA THR A 10 14.99 -8.01 11.58
C THR A 10 14.79 -9.52 11.57
N LYS A 11 13.66 -9.96 11.01
CA LYS A 11 13.39 -11.34 10.66
C LYS A 11 12.90 -11.41 9.22
N VAL A 12 13.51 -12.28 8.42
CA VAL A 12 13.09 -12.53 7.04
C VAL A 12 12.14 -13.73 7.01
N VAL A 13 11.01 -13.57 6.33
CA VAL A 13 10.03 -14.63 6.07
C VAL A 13 9.74 -14.64 4.57
N VAL A 14 10.05 -15.76 3.90
CA VAL A 14 9.80 -15.95 2.48
C VAL A 14 8.40 -16.54 2.30
N LEU A 15 7.57 -15.93 1.44
CA LEU A 15 6.15 -16.26 1.29
C LEU A 15 5.80 -16.91 -0.06
N ASP A 16 6.79 -17.10 -0.94
CA ASP A 16 6.58 -17.52 -2.33
C ASP A 16 5.85 -18.87 -2.40
N GLN A 17 6.33 -19.87 -1.67
CA GLN A 17 5.70 -21.20 -1.65
C GLN A 17 4.26 -21.17 -1.11
N VAL A 18 4.00 -20.38 -0.06
CA VAL A 18 2.65 -20.25 0.52
C VAL A 18 1.70 -19.60 -0.48
N TYR A 19 2.19 -18.57 -1.17
CA TYR A 19 1.45 -17.91 -2.24
C TYR A 19 1.14 -18.87 -3.38
N ASP A 20 2.12 -19.64 -3.85
CA ASP A 20 1.94 -20.56 -4.98
C ASP A 20 0.98 -21.72 -4.65
N ILE A 21 1.06 -22.28 -3.44
CA ILE A 21 0.12 -23.31 -2.97
C ILE A 21 -1.30 -22.75 -2.94
N LEU A 22 -1.50 -21.61 -2.30
CA LEU A 22 -2.83 -21.01 -2.18
C LEU A 22 -3.38 -20.62 -3.57
N ARG A 23 -2.54 -20.06 -4.43
CA ARG A 23 -2.90 -19.75 -5.82
C ARG A 23 -3.33 -21.02 -6.58
N GLY A 24 -2.61 -22.12 -6.44
CA GLY A 24 -2.93 -23.38 -7.10
C GLY A 24 -4.25 -23.99 -6.62
N GLN A 25 -4.64 -23.78 -5.37
CA GLN A 25 -5.90 -24.26 -4.80
C GLN A 25 -7.12 -23.45 -5.25
N LEU A 26 -6.95 -22.19 -5.63
CA LEU A 26 -8.05 -21.28 -6.00
C LEU A 26 -8.52 -21.45 -7.46
N ASP A 27 -8.26 -22.62 -8.07
CA ASP A 27 -8.53 -23.00 -9.46
C ASP A 27 -9.31 -21.94 -10.27
N PRO A 28 -8.66 -21.18 -11.17
CA PRO A 28 -9.31 -20.13 -11.94
C PRO A 28 -10.18 -20.70 -13.09
N ALA A 29 -10.67 -21.95 -13.00
CA ALA A 29 -11.50 -22.59 -14.01
C ALA A 29 -12.62 -21.64 -14.50
N GLY A 30 -12.51 -21.20 -15.75
CA GLY A 30 -13.46 -20.30 -16.40
C GLY A 30 -13.18 -18.80 -16.27
N LEU A 31 -12.09 -18.37 -15.63
CA LEU A 31 -11.71 -16.97 -15.50
C LEU A 31 -10.56 -16.61 -16.44
N ASP A 32 -10.67 -15.46 -17.12
CA ASP A 32 -9.58 -14.91 -17.93
C ASP A 32 -8.44 -14.41 -17.02
N ILE A 33 -7.42 -15.25 -16.88
CA ILE A 33 -6.21 -14.99 -16.10
C ILE A 33 -5.38 -13.85 -16.70
N SER A 34 -5.54 -13.57 -18.00
CA SER A 34 -4.82 -12.49 -18.68
C SER A 34 -5.36 -11.10 -18.34
N SER A 35 -6.60 -11.02 -17.82
CA SER A 35 -7.21 -9.73 -17.47
C SER A 35 -6.45 -9.00 -16.36
N LYS A 36 -6.30 -7.67 -16.51
CA LYS A 36 -5.69 -6.79 -15.47
C LYS A 36 -6.38 -6.94 -14.11
N LYS A 37 -7.69 -7.22 -14.12
CA LYS A 37 -8.46 -7.50 -12.90
C LYS A 37 -7.99 -8.77 -12.20
N MET A 38 -7.74 -9.85 -12.95
CA MET A 38 -7.26 -11.10 -12.36
C MET A 38 -5.83 -10.95 -11.85
N GLN A 39 -4.96 -10.29 -12.61
CA GLN A 39 -3.59 -10.00 -12.17
C GLN A 39 -3.57 -9.24 -10.84
N LEU A 40 -4.38 -8.18 -10.71
CA LEU A 40 -4.51 -7.43 -9.46
C LEU A 40 -5.14 -8.27 -8.33
N THR A 41 -6.10 -9.14 -8.65
CA THR A 41 -6.74 -10.03 -7.66
C THR A 41 -5.73 -10.99 -7.04
N LEU A 42 -4.92 -11.65 -7.86
CA LEU A 42 -3.84 -12.53 -7.42
C LEU A 42 -2.76 -11.74 -6.68
N ALA A 43 -2.36 -10.59 -7.21
CA ALA A 43 -1.38 -9.71 -6.58
C ALA A 43 -1.77 -9.30 -5.15
N ASN A 44 -3.04 -9.00 -4.90
CA ASN A 44 -3.56 -8.62 -3.59
C ASN A 44 -3.45 -9.75 -2.53
N MET A 45 -3.22 -10.99 -2.92
CA MET A 45 -2.92 -12.07 -1.95
C MET A 45 -1.59 -11.83 -1.24
N LYS A 46 -0.58 -11.27 -1.92
CA LYS A 46 0.75 -11.02 -1.36
C LYS A 46 0.73 -10.11 -0.12
N PRO A 47 0.16 -8.89 -0.16
CA PRO A 47 0.07 -8.05 1.03
C PRO A 47 -0.82 -8.65 2.13
N ARG A 48 -1.82 -9.47 1.81
CA ARG A 48 -2.62 -10.20 2.81
C ARG A 48 -1.81 -11.26 3.54
N LEU A 49 -0.98 -12.03 2.82
CA LEU A 49 -0.05 -12.98 3.45
C LEU A 49 0.97 -12.25 4.33
N ARG A 50 1.49 -11.10 3.90
CA ARG A 50 2.37 -10.26 4.73
C ARG A 50 1.67 -9.79 6.01
N MET A 51 0.41 -9.36 5.92
CA MET A 51 -0.39 -8.97 7.09
C MET A 51 -0.52 -10.10 8.09
N VAL A 52 -0.82 -11.33 7.64
CA VAL A 52 -0.90 -12.51 8.52
C VAL A 52 0.42 -12.74 9.27
N VAL A 53 1.56 -12.64 8.59
CA VAL A 53 2.88 -12.77 9.22
C VAL A 53 3.12 -11.68 10.26
N LEU A 54 2.80 -10.42 9.95
CA LEU A 54 2.98 -9.30 10.88
C LEU A 54 2.15 -9.50 12.15
N TYR A 55 0.88 -9.91 12.03
CA TYR A 55 0.02 -10.15 13.19
C TYR A 55 0.41 -11.40 13.99
N TYR A 56 0.99 -12.43 13.35
CA TYR A 56 1.58 -13.56 14.06
C TYR A 56 2.69 -13.09 15.01
N TYR A 57 3.68 -12.33 14.50
CA TYR A 57 4.76 -11.81 15.34
C TYR A 57 4.25 -10.81 16.38
N ALA A 58 3.28 -9.97 16.02
CA ALA A 58 2.67 -9.03 16.96
C ALA A 58 2.01 -9.77 18.13
N SER A 59 1.31 -10.88 17.86
CA SER A 59 0.64 -11.67 18.90
C SER A 59 1.62 -12.35 19.86
N ILE A 60 2.65 -13.03 19.33
CA ILE A 60 3.61 -13.76 20.17
C ILE A 60 4.53 -12.84 20.98
N HIS A 61 4.71 -11.60 20.53
CA HIS A 61 5.55 -10.60 21.20
C HIS A 61 4.77 -9.50 21.93
N LYS A 62 3.43 -9.51 21.86
CA LYS A 62 2.55 -8.44 22.35
C LYS A 62 2.92 -7.06 21.77
N TYR A 63 3.19 -7.01 20.46
CA TYR A 63 3.44 -5.77 19.72
C TYR A 63 2.17 -5.27 19.02
N LEU A 64 2.27 -4.05 18.49
CA LEU A 64 1.30 -3.48 17.55
C LEU A 64 1.88 -3.50 16.13
N VAL A 65 1.03 -3.72 15.13
CA VAL A 65 1.39 -3.67 13.71
C VAL A 65 1.32 -2.22 13.22
N VAL A 66 2.45 -1.72 12.72
CA VAL A 66 2.56 -0.36 12.14
C VAL A 66 2.35 -0.40 10.64
N GLY A 67 1.34 0.32 10.15
CA GLY A 67 1.05 0.50 8.73
C GLY A 67 1.94 1.55 8.08
N GLY A 68 2.38 1.28 6.84
CA GLY A 68 3.26 2.17 6.08
C GLY A 68 2.54 3.22 5.23
N SER A 69 1.21 3.21 5.18
CA SER A 69 0.44 4.08 4.30
C SER A 69 0.55 5.56 4.69
N ASN A 70 0.68 6.43 3.69
CA ASN A 70 0.67 7.88 3.88
C ASN A 70 -0.64 8.54 3.40
N LYS A 71 -0.82 9.85 3.64
CA LYS A 71 -2.03 10.60 3.26
C LYS A 71 -2.35 10.47 1.77
N SER A 72 -1.33 10.49 0.91
CA SER A 72 -1.48 10.40 -0.54
C SER A 72 -2.08 9.04 -0.93
N GLU A 73 -1.46 7.94 -0.48
CA GLU A 73 -1.96 6.56 -0.71
C GLU A 73 -3.35 6.33 -0.12
N LEU A 74 -3.58 6.78 1.12
CA LEU A 74 -4.86 6.64 1.79
C LEU A 74 -5.97 7.34 1.00
N THR A 75 -5.71 8.56 0.51
CA THR A 75 -6.73 9.36 -0.19
C THR A 75 -7.26 8.66 -1.43
N VAL A 76 -6.37 8.13 -2.27
CA VAL A 76 -6.75 7.42 -3.50
C VAL A 76 -7.05 5.93 -3.27
N GLY A 77 -6.86 5.44 -2.04
CA GLY A 77 -7.12 4.05 -1.66
C GLY A 77 -6.12 3.06 -2.25
N TYR A 78 -4.87 3.49 -2.45
CA TYR A 78 -3.79 2.69 -2.99
C TYR A 78 -3.11 1.86 -1.89
N PHE A 79 -3.87 0.89 -1.41
CA PHE A 79 -3.46 -0.13 -0.47
C PHE A 79 -4.42 -1.32 -0.60
N THR A 80 -3.98 -2.49 -0.15
CA THR A 80 -4.84 -3.68 -0.11
C THR A 80 -5.65 -3.67 1.17
N LYS A 81 -6.98 -3.70 1.05
CA LYS A 81 -7.88 -3.85 2.20
C LYS A 81 -7.61 -5.21 2.87
N HIS A 82 -7.35 -5.18 4.17
CA HIS A 82 -6.90 -6.34 4.96
C HIS A 82 -5.57 -6.96 4.49
N GLY A 83 -4.76 -6.18 3.76
CA GLY A 83 -3.35 -6.46 3.49
C GLY A 83 -2.49 -5.45 4.22
N ASP A 84 -1.74 -4.65 3.49
CA ASP A 84 -0.96 -3.54 4.01
C ASP A 84 -1.81 -2.45 4.71
N GLY A 85 -3.10 -2.34 4.38
CA GLY A 85 -4.04 -1.50 5.14
C GLY A 85 -4.54 -2.11 6.45
N GLY A 86 -4.28 -3.40 6.71
CA GLY A 86 -4.59 -4.04 7.99
C GLY A 86 -3.48 -3.78 9.00
N SER A 87 -3.65 -2.78 9.86
CA SER A 87 -2.66 -2.36 10.85
C SER A 87 -3.33 -1.72 12.06
N ASP A 88 -2.60 -1.63 13.17
CA ASP A 88 -3.11 -1.07 14.44
C ASP A 88 -2.85 0.45 14.52
N LEU A 89 -1.79 0.95 13.88
CA LEU A 89 -1.49 2.38 13.77
C LEU A 89 -0.86 2.77 12.43
N ILE A 90 -1.13 3.98 11.96
CA ILE A 90 -0.63 4.50 10.68
C ILE A 90 0.02 5.88 10.91
N PRO A 91 1.29 5.93 11.35
CA PRO A 91 1.94 7.16 11.80
C PRO A 91 2.16 8.17 10.66
N LEU A 92 2.22 7.71 9.42
CA LEU A 92 2.41 8.55 8.23
C LEU A 92 1.08 9.01 7.61
N GLY A 93 -0.07 8.64 8.19
CA GLY A 93 -1.38 8.80 7.56
C GLY A 93 -1.79 10.25 7.29
N ASN A 94 -1.14 11.22 7.94
CA ASN A 94 -1.37 12.65 7.74
C ASN A 94 -0.33 13.34 6.86
N LEU A 95 0.72 12.63 6.43
CA LEU A 95 1.80 13.18 5.61
C LEU A 95 1.57 12.89 4.14
N VAL A 96 1.74 13.88 3.28
CA VAL A 96 1.80 13.66 1.82
C VAL A 96 3.16 13.07 1.40
N LYS A 97 3.30 12.55 0.18
CA LYS A 97 4.50 11.78 -0.23
C LYS A 97 5.79 12.61 -0.13
N CYS A 98 5.75 13.90 -0.47
CA CYS A 98 6.89 14.80 -0.35
C CYS A 98 7.34 14.96 1.11
N GLN A 99 6.39 15.12 2.04
CA GLN A 99 6.66 15.21 3.48
C GLN A 99 7.23 13.90 4.04
N VAL A 100 6.78 12.74 3.55
CA VAL A 100 7.39 11.45 3.89
C VAL A 100 8.86 11.39 3.44
N ARG A 101 9.18 11.89 2.24
CA ARG A 101 10.57 11.96 1.74
C ARG A 101 11.41 12.94 2.55
N GLU A 102 10.85 14.08 2.97
CA GLU A 102 11.52 15.04 3.85
C GLU A 102 11.82 14.44 5.23
N LEU A 103 10.86 13.75 5.84
CA LEU A 103 11.04 13.04 7.09
C LEU A 103 12.11 11.94 6.96
N ALA A 104 12.11 11.20 5.86
CA ALA A 104 13.13 10.18 5.59
C ALA A 104 14.55 10.78 5.50
N ARG A 105 14.71 11.94 4.85
CA ARG A 105 15.99 12.67 4.82
C ARG A 105 16.42 13.12 6.22
N TYR A 106 15.48 13.68 6.99
CA TYR A 106 15.74 14.10 8.36
C TYR A 106 16.21 12.92 9.24
N LEU A 107 15.63 11.74 9.05
CA LEU A 107 16.00 10.49 9.73
C LEU A 107 17.22 9.77 9.12
N CYS A 108 17.93 10.41 8.19
CA CYS A 108 19.13 9.86 7.54
C CYS A 108 18.89 8.51 6.83
N VAL A 109 17.68 8.28 6.29
CA VAL A 109 17.41 7.12 5.44
C VAL A 109 18.29 7.21 4.18
N PRO A 110 18.92 6.12 3.72
CA PRO A 110 19.79 6.16 2.55
C PRO A 110 19.09 6.72 1.30
N ASP A 111 19.74 7.63 0.58
CA ASP A 111 19.16 8.33 -0.58
C ASP A 111 18.60 7.39 -1.64
N LYS A 112 19.27 6.26 -1.90
CA LYS A 112 18.79 5.24 -2.85
C LYS A 112 17.41 4.65 -2.52
N ILE A 113 16.94 4.79 -1.28
CA ILE A 113 15.61 4.37 -0.84
C ILE A 113 14.63 5.53 -1.04
N ILE A 114 15.06 6.75 -0.72
CA ILE A 114 14.27 7.97 -0.84
C ILE A 114 13.97 8.30 -2.31
N THR A 115 14.94 8.11 -3.21
CA THR A 115 14.83 8.48 -4.63
C THR A 115 14.28 7.37 -5.52
N LYS A 116 14.17 6.14 -4.99
CA LYS A 116 13.58 5.01 -5.72
C LYS A 116 12.16 5.37 -6.18
N PRO A 117 11.78 5.05 -7.43
CA PRO A 117 10.39 5.14 -7.88
C PRO A 117 9.47 4.34 -6.96
N PRO A 118 8.36 4.92 -6.47
CA PRO A 118 7.37 4.20 -5.69
C PRO A 118 6.79 3.01 -6.45
N SER A 119 6.67 1.88 -5.75
CA SER A 119 6.16 0.63 -6.30
C SER A 119 5.58 -0.20 -5.16
N ALA A 120 4.37 -0.73 -5.34
CA ALA A 120 3.79 -1.71 -4.42
C ALA A 120 4.50 -3.09 -4.47
N GLY A 121 5.40 -3.31 -5.44
CA GLY A 121 6.19 -4.53 -5.59
C GLY A 121 5.33 -5.78 -5.78
N LEU A 122 4.20 -5.62 -6.48
CA LEU A 122 3.23 -6.70 -6.69
C LEU A 122 3.60 -7.59 -7.89
N TRP A 123 4.23 -7.01 -8.91
CA TRP A 123 4.80 -7.69 -10.07
C TRP A 123 6.04 -6.93 -10.57
N GLU A 124 6.79 -7.55 -11.48
CA GLU A 124 8.03 -6.99 -12.01
C GLU A 124 7.77 -5.66 -12.73
N ASN A 125 8.65 -4.68 -12.51
CA ASN A 125 8.59 -3.34 -13.13
C ASN A 125 7.30 -2.53 -12.84
N GLN A 126 6.51 -2.90 -11.82
CA GLN A 126 5.36 -2.11 -11.40
C GLN A 126 5.79 -0.70 -10.92
N ASN A 127 5.06 0.33 -11.34
CA ASN A 127 5.17 1.70 -10.87
C ASN A 127 3.79 2.23 -10.45
N ASP A 128 3.73 2.87 -9.28
CA ASP A 128 2.48 3.41 -8.72
C ASP A 128 1.91 4.54 -9.59
N GLU A 129 2.75 5.41 -10.16
CA GLU A 129 2.30 6.57 -10.95
C GLU A 129 1.68 6.15 -12.29
N ASP A 130 2.15 5.03 -12.86
CA ASP A 130 1.56 4.42 -14.05
C ASP A 130 0.21 3.76 -13.72
N ASP A 131 0.06 3.20 -12.52
CA ASP A 131 -1.22 2.65 -12.04
C ASP A 131 -2.27 3.76 -11.82
N PHE A 132 -1.86 4.92 -11.31
CA PHE A 132 -2.71 6.10 -11.11
C PHE A 132 -3.06 6.82 -12.41
N GLY A 133 -2.10 6.88 -13.33
CA GLY A 133 -2.13 7.77 -14.48
C GLY A 133 -1.93 9.25 -14.11
N PHE A 134 -1.23 9.53 -13.00
CA PHE A 134 -0.76 10.84 -12.53
C PHE A 134 0.37 10.68 -11.50
N THR A 135 1.14 11.74 -11.26
CA THR A 135 2.30 11.69 -10.35
C THR A 135 1.92 11.95 -8.88
N TYR A 136 2.76 11.48 -7.95
CA TYR A 136 2.65 11.86 -6.54
C TYR A 136 2.80 13.37 -6.33
N ALA A 137 3.60 14.06 -7.15
CA ALA A 137 3.73 15.51 -7.06
C ALA A 137 2.40 16.22 -7.37
N MET A 138 1.64 15.73 -8.34
CA MET A 138 0.30 16.25 -8.63
C MET A 138 -0.68 15.93 -7.50
N LEU A 139 -0.67 14.69 -6.99
CA LEU A 139 -1.52 14.29 -5.89
C LEU A 139 -1.25 15.11 -4.62
N ASP A 140 0.02 15.27 -4.24
CA ASP A 140 0.43 16.06 -3.09
C ASP A 140 0.02 17.53 -3.26
N ARG A 141 0.23 18.11 -4.45
CA ARG A 141 -0.20 19.48 -4.77
C ARG A 141 -1.71 19.63 -4.58
N TYR A 142 -2.50 18.69 -5.06
CA TYR A 142 -3.96 18.69 -4.87
C TYR A 142 -4.34 18.63 -3.38
N LEU A 143 -3.72 17.71 -2.62
CA LEU A 143 -4.00 17.51 -1.19
C LEU A 143 -3.57 18.67 -0.29
N LEU A 144 -2.68 19.52 -0.78
CA LEU A 144 -2.23 20.75 -0.13
C LEU A 144 -2.99 22.00 -0.61
N GLY A 145 -4.08 21.84 -1.37
CA GLY A 145 -4.94 22.94 -1.83
C GLY A 145 -4.44 23.67 -3.09
N GLY A 146 -3.42 23.13 -3.75
CA GLY A 146 -2.93 23.64 -5.02
C GLY A 146 -3.81 23.23 -6.21
N LYS A 147 -3.68 23.97 -7.32
CA LYS A 147 -4.34 23.65 -8.59
C LYS A 147 -3.60 22.54 -9.34
N VAL A 148 -4.35 21.61 -9.94
CA VAL A 148 -3.86 20.56 -10.85
C VAL A 148 -4.73 20.56 -12.12
N PRO A 149 -4.30 19.94 -13.23
CA PRO A 149 -5.15 19.75 -14.40
C PRO A 149 -6.50 19.10 -14.03
N GLU A 150 -7.58 19.50 -14.71
CA GLU A 150 -8.93 19.07 -14.33
C GLU A 150 -9.12 17.55 -14.50
N ASP A 151 -8.53 16.95 -15.53
CA ASP A 151 -8.54 15.49 -15.76
C ASP A 151 -7.85 14.72 -14.61
N VAL A 152 -6.78 15.28 -14.04
CA VAL A 152 -6.09 14.70 -12.88
C VAL A 152 -6.95 14.81 -11.63
N LYS A 153 -7.59 15.96 -11.42
CA LYS A 153 -8.51 16.17 -10.30
C LYS A 153 -9.70 15.21 -10.35
N GLU A 154 -10.31 15.03 -11.52
CA GLU A 154 -11.39 14.08 -11.74
C GLU A 154 -10.97 12.64 -11.43
N LYS A 155 -9.77 12.23 -11.89
CA LYS A 155 -9.20 10.91 -11.54
C LYS A 155 -9.01 10.74 -10.04
N ILE A 156 -8.40 11.71 -9.36
CA ILE A 156 -8.18 11.66 -7.90
C ILE A 156 -9.50 11.50 -7.16
N GLU A 157 -10.52 12.29 -7.50
CA GLU A 157 -11.83 12.22 -6.87
C GLU A 157 -12.58 10.92 -7.19
N GLY A 158 -12.46 10.42 -8.42
CA GLY A 158 -12.98 9.12 -8.82
C GLY A 158 -12.38 7.97 -8.00
N MET A 159 -11.05 7.94 -7.88
CA MET A 159 -10.33 6.96 -7.05
C MET A 159 -10.71 7.09 -5.58
N ARG A 160 -10.77 8.31 -5.05
CA ARG A 160 -11.18 8.59 -3.67
C ARG A 160 -12.58 8.06 -3.40
N LYS A 161 -13.54 8.36 -4.27
CA LYS A 161 -14.93 7.88 -4.14
C LYS A 161 -15.00 6.35 -4.20
N GLY A 162 -14.40 5.74 -5.23
CA GLY A 162 -14.42 4.29 -5.44
C GLY A 162 -13.78 3.48 -4.31
N SER A 163 -12.81 4.07 -3.61
CA SER A 163 -12.10 3.43 -2.50
C SER A 163 -12.64 3.78 -1.11
N GLY A 164 -13.76 4.50 -1.00
CA GLY A 164 -14.32 4.96 0.29
C GLY A 164 -14.49 3.85 1.32
N HIS A 165 -14.91 2.67 0.88
CA HIS A 165 -15.10 1.48 1.71
C HIS A 165 -13.80 0.90 2.31
N LYS A 166 -12.62 1.32 1.83
CA LYS A 166 -11.32 0.88 2.39
C LYS A 166 -10.91 1.68 3.62
N ARG A 167 -11.44 2.89 3.79
CA ARG A 167 -11.10 3.83 4.89
C ARG A 167 -12.14 3.87 6.02
N ARG A 168 -13.09 2.95 6.01
CA ARG A 168 -14.15 2.84 7.01
C ARG A 168 -14.17 1.42 7.55
N THR A 169 -14.62 1.28 8.79
CA THR A 169 -15.03 -0.02 9.32
C THR A 169 -16.14 -0.62 8.47
N PRO A 170 -16.31 -1.94 8.45
CA PRO A 170 -17.47 -2.57 7.82
C PRO A 170 -18.77 -1.90 8.30
N PRO A 171 -19.66 -1.46 7.40
CA PRO A 171 -20.91 -0.83 7.81
C PRO A 171 -21.78 -1.84 8.56
N ILE A 172 -22.41 -1.39 9.65
CA ILE A 172 -23.39 -2.16 10.42
C ILE A 172 -24.75 -1.53 10.14
N PRO A 173 -25.77 -2.31 9.75
CA PRO A 173 -27.13 -1.77 9.57
C PRO A 173 -27.72 -1.26 10.89
N ASP A 174 -28.55 -0.22 10.83
CA ASP A 174 -29.14 0.44 12.01
C ASP A 174 -30.40 -0.26 12.57
N PHE A 175 -30.65 -1.52 12.19
CA PHE A 175 -31.86 -2.28 12.56
C PHE A 175 -31.54 -3.48 13.45
#